data_AF-A0A8S2R9D2-F1
#
_entry.id   AF-A0A8S2R9D2-F1
#
_cell.length_a   1.000
_cell.length_b   1.000
_cell.length_c   1.000
_cell.angle_alpha   90.00
_cell.angle_beta   90.00
_cell.angle_gamma   90.00
#
_symmetry.space_group_name_H-M   'P 1'
#
loop_
_entity.id
_entity.type
_entity.pdbx_description
1 polymer ?
#
loop_
_entity_poly.entity_id
_entity_poly.type
_entity_poly.pdbx_seq_one_letter_code
_entity_poly.pdbx_strand_id
1 'polypeptide(L)'
;MDTFYHILIFHGKTISQWSKAGYQDLPEYENFKQLLQAPVEDAIEILQNRFPMPRYIVTEAGGSQARFLLCKVNPSQTHTTEWGQGLGAPILTDDLNLQTFMEHLKKLAVSTAT
;
A
#
# COMPACT_ATOMS: atom_id res chain seq x y z
N MET A 1 -5.37 3.04 -1.14
CA MET A 1 -4.70 3.05 -2.46
C MET A 1 -5.76 3.17 -3.52
N ASP A 2 -5.58 4.10 -4.44
CA ASP A 2 -6.45 4.28 -5.60
C ASP A 2 -5.63 4.06 -6.88
N THR A 3 -6.04 3.08 -7.69
CA THR A 3 -5.40 2.75 -8.99
C THR A 3 -6.28 3.09 -10.18
N PHE A 4 -7.23 4.02 -10.00
CA PHE A 4 -8.36 4.29 -10.88
C PHE A 4 -9.37 3.14 -10.94
N TYR A 5 -8.94 1.92 -11.30
CA TYR A 5 -9.78 0.72 -11.47
C TYR A 5 -9.99 -0.09 -10.19
N HIS A 6 -9.14 0.10 -9.17
CA HIS A 6 -9.30 -0.51 -7.85
C HIS A 6 -9.16 0.53 -6.76
N ILE A 7 -10.06 0.48 -5.79
CA ILE A 7 -9.97 1.19 -4.51
C ILE A 7 -9.66 0.15 -3.44
N LEU A 8 -8.48 0.24 -2.84
CA LEU A 8 -7.98 -0.74 -1.89
C LEU A 8 -7.67 -0.09 -0.54
N ILE A 9 -8.26 -0.64 0.51
CA ILE A 9 -7.93 -0.34 1.92
C ILE A 9 -7.03 -1.47 2.44
N PHE A 10 -5.90 -1.10 3.06
CA PHE A 10 -4.94 -2.03 3.62
C PHE A 10 -4.77 -1.78 5.12
N HIS A 11 -5.07 -2.78 5.94
CA HIS A 11 -4.79 -2.75 7.37
C HIS A 11 -3.41 -3.34 7.67
N GLY A 12 -2.53 -2.55 8.28
CA GLY A 12 -1.25 -3.04 8.80
C GLY A 12 -1.43 -4.12 9.87
N LYS A 13 -0.36 -4.88 10.17
CA LYS A 13 -0.40 -6.02 11.10
C LYS A 13 -1.05 -5.68 12.44
N THR A 14 -0.62 -4.59 13.07
CA THR A 14 -1.13 -4.15 14.39
C THR A 14 -2.60 -3.72 14.31
N ILE A 15 -2.98 -2.94 13.30
CA ILE A 15 -4.36 -2.48 13.10
C ILE A 15 -5.31 -3.65 12.84
N SER A 16 -4.89 -4.63 12.02
CA SER A 16 -5.64 -5.86 11.79
C SER A 16 -5.84 -6.66 13.09
N GLN A 17 -4.79 -6.77 13.92
CA GLN A 17 -4.89 -7.44 15.22
C GLN A 17 -5.87 -6.74 16.17
N TRP A 18 -5.80 -5.42 16.29
CA TRP A 18 -6.72 -4.64 17.12
C TRP A 18 -8.17 -4.70 16.62
N SER A 19 -8.36 -4.65 15.30
CA SER A 19 -9.68 -4.78 14.68
C SER A 19 -10.31 -6.15 14.97
N LYS A 20 -9.53 -7.23 14.87
CA LYS A 20 -9.97 -8.59 15.22
C LYS A 20 -10.20 -8.79 16.72
N ALA A 21 -9.47 -8.05 17.56
CA ALA A 21 -9.69 -8.04 19.00
C ALA A 21 -10.95 -7.27 19.42
N GLY A 22 -11.62 -6.57 18.50
CA GLY A 22 -12.87 -5.85 18.77
C GLY A 22 -12.68 -4.53 19.51
N TYR A 23 -11.49 -3.93 19.48
CA TYR A 23 -11.25 -2.67 20.19
C TYR A 23 -12.13 -1.53 19.70
N GLN A 24 -12.56 -1.53 18.44
CA GLN A 24 -13.47 -0.53 17.89
C GLN A 24 -14.87 -0.53 18.52
N ASP A 25 -15.25 -1.61 19.21
CA ASP A 25 -16.58 -1.74 19.84
C ASP A 25 -16.57 -1.25 21.30
N LEU A 26 -15.39 -0.98 21.85
CA LEU A 26 -15.21 -0.50 23.21
C LEU A 26 -15.32 1.03 23.25
N PRO A 27 -16.07 1.61 24.21
CA PRO A 27 -16.28 3.07 24.29
C PRO A 27 -14.99 3.85 24.57
N GLU A 28 -13.99 3.21 25.17
CA GLU A 28 -12.68 3.80 25.46
C GLU A 28 -11.83 4.02 24.19
N TYR A 29 -12.14 3.32 23.10
CA TYR A 29 -11.37 3.34 21.84
C TYR A 29 -12.19 3.86 20.65
N GLU A 30 -13.06 4.85 20.89
CA GLU A 30 -13.83 5.52 19.82
C GLU A 30 -12.92 6.11 18.72
N ASN A 31 -11.73 6.58 19.10
CA ASN A 31 -10.70 7.04 18.17
C ASN A 31 -10.25 5.93 17.19
N PHE A 32 -10.16 4.68 17.65
CA PHE A 32 -9.79 3.55 16.80
C PHE A 32 -10.93 3.21 15.83
N LYS A 33 -12.18 3.29 16.27
CA LYS A 33 -13.34 3.15 15.39
C LYS A 33 -13.35 4.20 14.28
N GLN A 34 -13.10 5.46 14.63
CA GLN A 34 -12.99 6.55 13.65
C GLN A 34 -11.84 6.32 12.66
N LEU A 35 -10.68 5.83 13.13
CA LEU A 35 -9.55 5.47 12.28
C LEU A 35 -9.92 4.41 11.23
N LEU A 36 -10.71 3.39 11.60
CA LEU A 36 -11.15 2.35 10.67
C LEU A 36 -12.21 2.86 9.68
N GLN A 37 -13.07 3.78 10.12
CA GLN A 37 -14.19 4.28 9.33
C GLN A 37 -13.75 5.34 8.29
N ALA A 38 -12.81 6.23 8.64
CA ALA A 38 -12.34 7.29 7.75
C ALA A 38 -11.97 6.83 6.33
N PRO A 39 -11.12 5.80 6.12
CA PRO A 39 -10.78 5.36 4.77
C PRO A 39 -11.95 4.69 4.02
N VAL A 40 -12.97 4.20 4.74
CA VAL A 40 -14.19 3.63 4.13
C VAL A 40 -15.08 4.75 3.58
N GLU A 41 -15.22 5.84 4.32
CA GLU A 41 -15.99 7.02 3.88
C GLU A 41 -15.37 7.66 2.64
N ASP A 42 -14.06 7.91 2.65
CA ASP A 42 -13.32 8.42 1.49
C ASP A 42 -13.48 7.50 0.27
N ALA A 43 -13.45 6.19 0.47
CA ALA A 43 -13.62 5.21 -0.60
C ALA A 43 -15.04 5.25 -1.19
N ILE A 44 -16.08 5.41 -0.36
CA ILE A 44 -17.47 5.51 -0.81
C ILE A 44 -17.65 6.74 -1.69
N GLU A 45 -17.08 7.89 -1.31
CA GLU A 45 -17.14 9.12 -2.11
C GLU A 45 -16.55 8.91 -3.51
N ILE A 46 -15.41 8.23 -3.60
CA ILE A 46 -14.77 7.92 -4.89
C ILE A 46 -15.63 6.94 -5.72
N LEU A 47 -16.20 5.92 -5.08
CA LEU A 47 -17.02 4.90 -5.74
C LEU A 47 -18.29 5.48 -6.38
N GLN A 48 -18.91 6.48 -5.75
CA GLN A 48 -20.14 7.10 -6.25
C GLN A 48 -19.90 7.99 -7.47
N ASN A 49 -18.72 8.62 -7.58
CA ASN A 49 -18.43 9.63 -8.59
C ASN A 49 -17.68 9.10 -9.81
N ARG A 50 -17.17 7.86 -9.78
CA ARG A 50 -16.29 7.32 -10.82
C ARG A 50 -16.99 6.36 -11.77
N PHE A 51 -16.73 6.54 -13.07
CA PHE A 51 -17.12 5.61 -14.12
C PHE A 51 -15.90 5.14 -14.95
N PRO A 52 -15.76 3.82 -15.22
CA PRO A 52 -16.56 2.72 -14.67
C PRO A 52 -16.34 2.58 -13.15
N MET A 53 -17.33 2.01 -12.45
CA MET A 53 -17.23 1.80 -11.00
C MET A 53 -16.01 0.91 -10.70
N PRO A 54 -15.05 1.37 -9.88
CA PRO A 54 -13.86 0.60 -9.61
C PRO A 54 -14.15 -0.54 -8.64
N ARG A 55 -13.31 -1.57 -8.68
CA ARG A 55 -13.42 -2.69 -7.75
C ARG A 55 -12.98 -2.27 -6.35
N TYR A 56 -13.87 -2.41 -5.38
CA TYR A 56 -13.57 -2.16 -3.97
C TYR A 56 -12.93 -3.39 -3.32
N ILE A 57 -11.81 -3.19 -2.62
CA ILE A 57 -11.02 -4.24 -1.96
C ILE A 57 -10.64 -3.78 -0.56
N VAL A 58 -10.92 -4.61 0.44
CA VAL A 58 -10.40 -4.43 1.80
C VAL A 58 -9.54 -5.64 2.13
N THR A 59 -8.32 -5.40 2.60
CA THR A 59 -7.35 -6.45 2.92
C THR A 59 -6.45 -6.02 4.06
N GLU A 60 -5.67 -6.96 4.57
CA GLU A 60 -4.76 -6.77 5.69
C GLU A 60 -3.37 -7.33 5.38
N ALA A 61 -2.40 -7.03 6.26
CA ALA A 61 -1.06 -7.60 6.20
C ALA A 61 -1.11 -9.14 6.22
N GLY A 62 -0.53 -9.77 5.21
CA GLY A 62 -0.58 -11.23 5.02
C GLY A 62 -1.85 -11.75 4.33
N GLY A 63 -2.85 -10.89 4.08
CA GLY A 63 -4.05 -11.26 3.33
C GLY A 63 -3.76 -11.51 1.84
N SER A 64 -4.49 -12.44 1.23
CA SER A 64 -4.27 -12.83 -0.18
C SER A 64 -4.47 -11.67 -1.17
N GLN A 65 -5.41 -10.77 -0.87
CA GLN A 65 -5.71 -9.60 -1.69
C GLN A 65 -4.69 -8.46 -1.50
N ALA A 66 -3.80 -8.53 -0.51
CA ALA A 66 -2.74 -7.53 -0.32
C ALA A 66 -1.78 -7.45 -1.51
N ARG A 67 -1.69 -8.52 -2.31
CA ARG A 67 -0.89 -8.53 -3.55
C ARG A 67 -1.26 -7.43 -4.54
N PHE A 68 -2.52 -6.97 -4.55
CA PHE A 68 -2.95 -5.85 -5.40
C PHE A 68 -2.25 -4.53 -5.04
N LEU A 69 -1.87 -4.37 -3.76
CA LEU A 69 -1.03 -3.28 -3.30
C LEU A 69 0.45 -3.56 -3.57
N LEU A 70 0.93 -4.75 -3.20
CA LEU A 70 2.37 -5.08 -3.27
C LEU A 70 2.94 -5.01 -4.69
N CYS A 71 2.14 -5.28 -5.73
CA CYS A 71 2.58 -5.16 -7.12
C CYS A 71 2.57 -3.72 -7.67
N LYS A 72 2.13 -2.74 -6.87
CA LYS A 72 2.03 -1.31 -7.27
C LYS A 72 2.96 -0.39 -6.49
N VAL A 73 3.52 -0.87 -5.39
CA VAL A 73 4.47 -0.10 -4.59
C VAL A 73 5.88 -0.24 -5.16
N ASN A 74 6.70 0.79 -4.96
CA ASN A 74 8.10 0.74 -5.33
C ASN A 74 8.86 -0.29 -4.47
N PRO A 75 9.62 -1.23 -5.05
CA PRO A 75 10.37 -2.23 -4.30
C PRO A 75 11.67 -1.64 -3.72
N SER A 76 11.56 -0.63 -2.86
CA SER A 76 12.72 0.00 -2.20
C SER A 76 13.52 -0.97 -1.32
N GLN A 77 12.85 -2.02 -0.84
CA GLN A 77 13.46 -3.16 -0.13
C GLN A 77 12.94 -4.43 -0.77
N THR A 78 13.86 -5.28 -1.21
CA THR A 78 13.58 -6.58 -1.81
C THR A 78 14.22 -7.69 -0.95
N HIS A 79 14.06 -8.93 -1.40
CA HIS A 79 14.67 -10.10 -0.78
C HIS A 79 16.20 -10.16 -0.94
N THR A 80 16.80 -9.31 -1.78
CA THR A 80 18.25 -9.26 -2.06
C THR A 80 18.97 -8.16 -1.29
N THR A 81 18.27 -7.08 -0.90
CA THR A 81 18.78 -6.15 0.12
C THR A 81 18.88 -6.88 1.46
N GLU A 82 20.02 -6.75 2.16
CA GLU A 82 20.26 -7.43 3.44
C GLU A 82 19.03 -7.39 4.36
N TRP A 83 18.52 -8.58 4.68
CA TRP A 83 17.38 -8.77 5.55
C TRP A 83 17.67 -8.18 6.93
N GLY A 84 17.24 -6.93 7.20
CA GLY A 84 17.22 -6.43 8.57
C GLY A 84 17.42 -4.94 8.83
N GLN A 85 17.63 -4.08 7.83
CA GLN A 85 17.86 -2.64 8.11
C GLN A 85 16.73 -1.68 7.70
N GLY A 86 15.59 -2.20 7.24
CA GLY A 86 14.49 -1.39 6.75
C GLY A 86 13.21 -1.49 7.58
N LEU A 87 12.57 -0.35 7.88
CA LEU A 87 11.27 -0.26 8.58
C LEU A 87 10.05 -0.69 7.72
N GLY A 88 10.24 -1.48 6.67
CA GLY A 88 9.20 -1.81 5.68
C GLY A 88 9.03 -3.31 5.44
N ALA A 89 7.87 -3.70 4.89
CA ALA A 89 7.67 -5.06 4.42
C ALA A 89 8.43 -5.25 3.08
N PRO A 90 9.33 -6.24 2.95
CA PRO A 90 10.07 -6.46 1.72
C PRO A 90 9.13 -6.87 0.58
N ILE A 91 9.35 -6.29 -0.60
CA ILE A 91 8.62 -6.66 -1.82
C ILE A 91 9.41 -7.73 -2.55
N LEU A 92 8.82 -8.91 -2.71
CA LEU A 92 9.46 -10.05 -3.35
C LEU A 92 9.38 -9.91 -4.88
N THR A 93 10.28 -9.13 -5.45
CA THR A 93 10.45 -8.95 -6.90
C THR A 93 11.92 -8.71 -7.24
N ASP A 94 12.28 -8.96 -8.51
CA ASP A 94 13.55 -8.60 -9.14
C ASP A 94 13.47 -7.27 -9.91
N ASP A 95 12.31 -6.61 -9.89
CA ASP A 95 12.12 -5.31 -10.53
C ASP A 95 13.06 -4.24 -9.96
N LEU A 96 13.48 -3.31 -10.83
CA LEU A 96 14.28 -2.16 -10.42
C LEU A 96 13.44 -1.24 -9.54
N ASN A 97 14.03 -0.81 -8.43
CA ASN A 97 13.45 0.28 -7.65
C ASN A 97 13.67 1.64 -8.35
N LEU A 98 12.87 2.62 -7.97
CA LEU A 98 12.93 3.98 -8.52
C LEU A 98 14.31 4.63 -8.34
N GLN A 99 15.04 4.34 -7.26
CA GLN A 99 16.36 4.92 -7.03
C GLN A 99 17.36 4.45 -8.09
N THR A 100 17.46 3.14 -8.31
CA THR A 100 18.33 2.56 -9.34
C THR A 100 17.93 3.06 -10.74
N PHE A 101 16.63 3.15 -11.02
CA PHE A 101 16.14 3.74 -12.27
C PHE A 101 16.62 5.19 -12.44
N MET A 102 16.47 6.02 -11.40
CA MET A 102 16.89 7.42 -11.44
C MET A 102 18.41 7.58 -11.56
N GLU A 103 19.20 6.69 -10.96
CA GLU A 103 20.66 6.68 -11.11
C GLU A 103 21.07 6.38 -12.55
N HIS A 104 20.43 5.41 -13.20
CA HIS A 104 20.67 5.11 -14.61
C HIS A 104 20.24 6.26 -15.52
N LEU A 105 19.04 6.81 -15.28
CA LEU A 105 18.52 7.95 -16.03
C LEU A 105 19.46 9.16 -15.93
N LYS A 106 19.92 9.51 -14.73
CA LYS A 106 20.85 10.63 -14.51
C LYS A 106 22.16 10.43 -15.26
N LYS A 107 22.74 9.23 -15.22
CA LYS A 107 23.99 8.90 -15.95
C LYS A 107 23.82 9.07 -17.46
N LEU A 108 22.71 8.60 -18.03
CA LEU A 108 22.43 8.73 -19.46
C LEU A 108 22.14 10.17 -19.87
N ALA A 109 21.39 10.92 -19.06
CA ALA A 109 21.03 12.30 -19.35
C ALA A 109 22.26 13.25 -19.40
N VAL A 110 23.32 12.95 -18.65
CA VAL A 110 24.57 13.73 -18.68
C VAL A 110 25.63 13.13 -19.61
N SER A 111 25.38 11.96 -20.20
CA SER A 111 26.26 11.41 -21.22
C SER A 111 26.02 12.11 -22.55
N THR A 112 27.09 12.60 -23.18
CA THR A 112 27.03 13.24 -24.48
C THR A 112 26.57 12.25 -25.54
N ALA A 113 25.54 12.59 -26.31
CA ALA A 113 25.18 11.85 -27.51
C ALA A 113 26.37 11.91 -28.48
N THR A 114 27.00 10.75 -28.71
CA THR A 114 28.05 10.59 -29.71
C THR A 114 27.45 9.95 -30.95
#